data_AF-A0A947JKS4-F1
#
_entry.id   AF-A0A947JKS4-F1
#
_cell.length_a   1.000
_cell.length_b   1.000
_cell.length_c   1.000
_cell.angle_alpha   90.00
_cell.angle_beta   90.00
_cell.angle_gamma   90.00
#
_symmetry.space_group_name_H-M   'P 1'
#
loop_
_entity.id
_entity.type
_entity.pdbx_description
1 polymer ?
#
loop_
_entity_poly.entity_id
_entity_poly.type
_entity_poly.pdbx_seq_one_letter_code
_entity_poly.pdbx_strand_id
1 'polypeptide(L)'
;MTRQEDQLLDREQLKQEIKEEIKHDGRRKRIITVLITLFVMLAILSTPFLIVAVMAAKTGFVQIPVLTGWLYQPSNPTRLVVPLVGSDTETILNSAIARVDYNPNFNSLNFYLTEKELTTLLSSVINSEDKNPLPFQLDSVQAVLEDDRIEVYALTDGDNDSKVPILVSFVPRAEGGQLTIESVDVKIGAFKVPNFLAGLVVGSAANNLAGSVNSMLGDAGRLEKVNVVPGRIEFLIIPSQKR
;
A
#
# COMPACT_ATOMS: atom_id res chain seq x y z
N MET A 1 -46.75 3.29 79.54
CA MET A 1 -45.73 3.33 78.48
C MET A 1 -44.89 4.57 78.71
N THR A 2 -43.66 4.33 79.09
CA THR A 2 -42.73 5.34 79.63
C THR A 2 -41.91 5.93 78.50
N ARG A 3 -41.70 7.26 78.52
CA ARG A 3 -40.92 8.06 77.55
C ARG A 3 -39.55 7.48 77.14
N GLN A 4 -39.00 6.54 77.93
CA GLN A 4 -37.78 5.80 77.64
C GLN A 4 -37.95 4.65 76.63
N GLU A 5 -39.10 3.97 76.61
CA GLU A 5 -39.36 2.88 75.65
C GLU A 5 -39.54 3.42 74.23
N ASP A 6 -40.25 4.54 74.08
CA ASP A 6 -40.39 5.23 72.78
C ASP A 6 -39.03 5.71 72.24
N GLN A 7 -38.14 6.22 73.11
CA GLN A 7 -36.79 6.65 72.70
C GLN A 7 -35.88 5.48 72.28
N LEU A 8 -36.10 4.29 72.83
CA LEU A 8 -35.34 3.09 72.45
C LEU A 8 -35.83 2.54 71.11
N LEU A 9 -37.15 2.51 70.90
CA LEU A 9 -37.76 2.10 69.63
C LEU A 9 -37.34 3.00 68.47
N ASP A 10 -37.32 4.32 68.70
CA ASP A 10 -36.92 5.32 67.70
C ASP A 10 -35.43 5.17 67.32
N ARG A 11 -34.56 4.87 68.29
CA ARG A 11 -33.13 4.57 68.03
C ARG A 11 -32.90 3.29 67.26
N GLU A 12 -33.71 2.26 67.48
CA GLU A 12 -33.58 0.99 66.75
C GLU A 12 -34.06 1.12 65.30
N GLN A 13 -35.14 1.87 65.07
CA GLN A 13 -35.63 2.20 63.73
C GLN A 13 -34.60 3.01 62.95
N LEU A 14 -34.03 4.06 63.55
CA LEU A 14 -32.96 4.86 62.93
C LEU A 14 -31.74 4.03 62.55
N LYS A 15 -31.34 3.06 63.39
CA LYS A 15 -30.23 2.17 63.08
C LYS A 15 -30.54 1.22 61.92
N GLN A 16 -31.79 0.77 61.80
CA GLN A 16 -32.21 -0.08 60.68
C GLN A 16 -32.24 0.72 59.37
N GLU A 17 -32.80 1.92 59.36
CA GLU A 17 -32.82 2.80 58.17
C GLU A 17 -31.39 3.12 57.69
N ILE A 18 -30.50 3.54 58.60
CA ILE A 18 -29.10 3.83 58.24
C ILE A 18 -28.39 2.58 57.69
N LYS A 19 -28.66 1.40 58.27
CA LYS A 19 -28.05 0.14 57.82
C LYS A 19 -28.56 -0.27 56.44
N GLU A 20 -29.83 -0.03 56.13
CA GLU A 20 -30.40 -0.28 54.80
C GLU A 20 -29.85 0.70 53.76
N GLU A 21 -29.72 1.98 54.11
CA GLU A 21 -29.16 3.01 53.23
C GLU A 21 -27.68 2.73 52.89
N ILE A 22 -26.86 2.39 53.89
CA ILE A 22 -25.45 1.98 53.70
C ILE A 22 -25.36 0.74 52.81
N LYS A 23 -26.27 -0.23 52.96
CA LYS A 23 -26.30 -1.46 52.14
C LYS A 23 -26.70 -1.16 50.69
N HIS A 24 -27.65 -0.25 50.48
CA HIS A 24 -28.09 0.18 49.15
C HIS A 24 -26.97 0.93 48.42
N ASP A 25 -26.29 1.85 49.09
CA ASP A 25 -25.14 2.57 48.55
C ASP A 25 -23.96 1.66 48.23
N GLY A 26 -23.68 0.69 49.09
CA GLY A 26 -22.65 -0.32 48.84
C GLY A 26 -22.95 -1.17 47.60
N ARG A 27 -24.20 -1.57 47.39
CA ARG A 27 -24.63 -2.29 46.17
C ARG A 27 -24.53 -1.41 44.93
N ARG A 28 -24.98 -0.16 45.00
CA ARG A 28 -24.91 0.79 43.89
C ARG A 28 -23.47 1.03 43.44
N LYS A 29 -22.54 1.27 44.39
CA LYS A 29 -21.11 1.44 44.09
C LYS A 29 -20.48 0.21 43.43
N ARG A 30 -20.83 -1.00 43.91
CA ARG A 30 -20.37 -2.25 43.29
C ARG A 30 -20.88 -2.42 41.86
N ILE A 31 -22.17 -2.17 41.61
CA ILE A 31 -22.76 -2.25 40.27
C ILE A 31 -22.08 -1.26 39.32
N ILE A 32 -21.89 -0.02 39.75
CA ILE A 32 -21.20 1.00 38.94
C ILE A 32 -19.77 0.57 38.64
N THR A 33 -19.03 0.06 39.64
CA THR A 33 -17.66 -0.42 39.44
C THR A 33 -17.62 -1.56 38.44
N VAL A 34 -18.53 -2.54 38.54
CA VAL A 34 -18.62 -3.66 37.59
C VAL A 34 -18.95 -3.17 36.18
N LEU A 35 -19.89 -2.22 36.02
CA LEU A 35 -20.23 -1.64 34.71
C LEU A 35 -19.06 -0.90 34.09
N ILE A 36 -18.31 -0.11 34.88
CA ILE A 36 -17.13 0.60 34.40
C ILE A 36 -16.06 -0.41 33.97
N THR A 37 -15.77 -1.42 34.78
CA THR A 37 -14.78 -2.45 34.45
C THR A 37 -15.18 -3.23 33.19
N LEU A 38 -16.47 -3.59 33.06
CA LEU A 38 -16.99 -4.27 31.87
C LEU A 38 -16.85 -3.38 30.63
N PHE A 39 -17.19 -2.09 30.74
CA PHE A 39 -17.06 -1.14 29.63
C PHE A 39 -15.59 -0.96 29.21
N VAL A 40 -14.68 -0.82 30.17
CA VAL A 40 -13.23 -0.73 29.89
C VAL A 40 -12.73 -2.00 29.23
N MET A 41 -13.13 -3.18 29.73
CA MET A 41 -12.75 -4.46 29.13
C MET A 41 -13.27 -4.58 27.69
N LEU A 42 -14.53 -4.19 27.45
CA LEU A 42 -15.13 -4.19 26.13
C LEU A 42 -14.42 -3.21 25.17
N ALA A 43 -14.03 -2.04 25.65
CA ALA A 43 -13.27 -1.06 24.87
C ALA A 43 -11.88 -1.58 24.48
N ILE A 44 -11.18 -2.22 25.41
CA ILE A 44 -9.86 -2.82 25.14
C ILE A 44 -10.02 -3.96 24.11
N LEU A 45 -11.04 -4.81 24.28
CA LEU A 45 -11.28 -5.94 23.38
C LEU A 45 -11.72 -5.50 21.97
N SER A 46 -12.43 -4.37 21.86
CA SER A 46 -12.88 -3.83 20.57
C SER A 46 -11.80 -3.03 19.83
N THR A 47 -10.78 -2.53 20.54
CA THR A 47 -9.66 -1.76 19.96
C THR A 47 -9.01 -2.42 18.74
N PRO A 48 -8.57 -3.70 18.76
CA PRO A 48 -7.96 -4.32 17.58
C PRO A 48 -8.91 -4.39 16.38
N PHE A 49 -10.21 -4.65 16.61
CA PHE A 49 -11.21 -4.64 15.55
C PHE A 49 -11.39 -3.26 14.94
N LEU A 50 -11.41 -2.21 15.77
CA LEU A 50 -11.48 -0.83 15.30
C LEU A 50 -10.25 -0.44 14.50
N ILE A 51 -9.05 -0.87 14.90
CA ILE A 51 -7.81 -0.62 14.14
C ILE A 51 -7.90 -1.25 12.75
N VAL A 52 -8.30 -2.53 12.67
CA VAL A 52 -8.44 -3.24 11.38
C VAL A 52 -9.52 -2.58 10.52
N ALA A 53 -10.66 -2.20 11.11
CA ALA A 53 -11.72 -1.50 10.41
C ALA A 53 -11.26 -0.15 9.85
N VAL A 54 -10.48 0.63 10.62
CA VAL A 54 -9.90 1.90 10.17
C VAL A 54 -8.91 1.68 9.02
N MET A 55 -8.07 0.65 9.10
CA MET A 55 -7.13 0.31 8.02
C MET A 55 -7.89 -0.11 6.74
N ALA A 56 -8.92 -0.95 6.86
CA ALA A 56 -9.75 -1.39 5.74
C ALA A 56 -10.56 -0.23 5.11
N ALA A 57 -11.05 0.71 5.92
CA ALA A 57 -11.73 1.90 5.41
C ALA A 57 -10.78 2.80 4.60
N LYS A 58 -9.50 2.91 5.02
CA LYS A 58 -8.50 3.71 4.31
C LYS A 58 -8.06 3.10 2.98
N THR A 59 -8.09 1.77 2.84
CA THR A 59 -7.75 1.14 1.57
C THR A 59 -8.83 1.33 0.52
N GLY A 60 -10.10 1.51 0.92
CA GLY A 60 -11.23 1.64 0.00
C GLY A 60 -11.74 0.31 -0.55
N PHE A 61 -11.10 -0.82 -0.21
CA PHE A 61 -11.55 -2.16 -0.60
C PHE A 61 -12.86 -2.56 0.09
N VAL A 62 -13.10 -2.07 1.31
CA VAL A 62 -14.30 -2.37 2.08
C VAL A 62 -15.00 -1.06 2.41
N GLN A 63 -16.22 -0.90 1.91
CA GLN A 63 -17.06 0.25 2.26
C GLN A 63 -17.61 0.05 3.67
N ILE A 64 -16.95 0.67 4.66
CA ILE A 64 -17.47 0.78 6.01
C ILE A 64 -18.31 2.06 6.12
N PRO A 65 -19.60 1.97 6.47
CA PRO A 65 -20.46 3.13 6.64
C PRO A 65 -19.84 4.16 7.59
N VAL A 66 -19.97 5.45 7.27
CA VAL A 66 -19.41 6.59 8.01
C VAL A 66 -17.87 6.72 7.95
N LEU A 67 -17.12 5.65 8.20
CA LEU A 67 -15.65 5.70 8.24
C LEU A 67 -15.03 5.95 6.85
N THR A 68 -15.57 5.31 5.81
CA THR A 68 -15.00 5.40 4.45
C THR A 68 -15.07 6.83 3.93
N GLY A 69 -16.23 7.49 4.05
CA GLY A 69 -16.38 8.88 3.57
C GLY A 69 -15.48 9.90 4.28
N TRP A 70 -15.04 9.60 5.51
CA TRP A 70 -14.15 10.48 6.26
C TRP A 70 -12.66 10.15 6.07
N LEU A 71 -12.31 8.86 6.01
CA LEU A 71 -10.92 8.38 6.02
C LEU A 71 -10.35 8.08 4.63
N TYR A 72 -11.20 7.84 3.64
CA TYR A 72 -10.77 7.52 2.29
C TYR A 72 -10.43 8.78 1.51
N GLN A 73 -9.14 8.96 1.25
CA GLN A 73 -8.57 9.98 0.37
C GLN A 73 -7.66 9.28 -0.64
N PRO A 74 -8.18 8.90 -1.82
CA PRO A 74 -7.41 8.14 -2.80
C PRO A 74 -6.18 8.92 -3.23
N SER A 75 -5.05 8.22 -3.30
CA SER A 75 -3.82 8.78 -3.87
C SER A 75 -4.01 8.95 -5.37
N ASN A 76 -3.63 10.10 -5.91
CA ASN A 76 -3.59 10.36 -7.34
C ASN A 76 -2.15 10.19 -7.86
N PRO A 77 -1.97 9.83 -9.13
CA PRO A 77 -0.66 9.84 -9.77
C PRO A 77 -0.13 11.27 -9.82
N THR A 78 1.19 11.42 -9.80
CA THR A 78 1.84 12.73 -9.87
C THR A 78 1.50 13.47 -11.16
N ARG A 79 1.40 12.73 -12.28
CA ARG A 79 0.83 13.21 -13.55
C ARG A 79 0.21 12.06 -14.33
N LEU A 80 -0.68 12.40 -15.25
CA LEU A 80 -1.31 11.41 -16.13
C LEU A 80 -0.41 11.10 -17.33
N VAL A 81 -0.17 9.81 -17.57
CA VAL A 81 0.57 9.29 -18.71
C VAL A 81 -0.33 8.32 -19.47
N VAL A 82 -0.63 8.67 -20.72
CA VAL A 82 -1.48 7.83 -21.58
C VAL A 82 -0.59 6.83 -22.35
N PRO A 83 -0.92 5.52 -22.37
CA PRO A 83 -0.18 4.54 -23.15
C PRO A 83 -0.22 4.84 -24.65
N LEU A 84 0.78 4.37 -25.36
CA LEU A 84 0.80 4.34 -26.82
C LEU A 84 -0.25 3.35 -27.33
N VAL A 85 -1.34 3.87 -27.90
CA VAL A 85 -2.43 3.06 -28.46
C VAL A 85 -1.97 2.38 -29.76
N GLY A 86 -2.24 1.09 -29.89
CA GLY A 86 -1.92 0.31 -31.09
C GLY A 86 -0.43 -0.03 -31.26
N SER A 87 0.39 0.19 -30.24
CA SER A 87 1.78 -0.28 -30.20
C SER A 87 1.87 -1.54 -29.36
N ASP A 88 2.52 -2.58 -29.88
CA ASP A 88 2.86 -3.77 -29.12
C ASP A 88 4.23 -3.63 -28.44
N THR A 89 4.51 -4.58 -27.54
CA THR A 89 5.78 -4.64 -26.80
C THR A 89 6.98 -4.72 -27.74
N GLU A 90 6.88 -5.49 -28.83
CA GLU A 90 7.98 -5.67 -29.78
C GLU A 90 8.32 -4.37 -30.53
N THR A 91 7.31 -3.64 -31.00
CA THR A 91 7.48 -2.34 -31.68
C THR A 91 8.16 -1.33 -30.77
N ILE A 92 7.74 -1.26 -29.50
CA ILE A 92 8.36 -0.37 -28.51
C ILE A 92 9.83 -0.73 -28.31
N LEU A 93 10.13 -2.01 -28.11
CA LEU A 93 11.50 -2.48 -27.91
C LEU A 93 12.37 -2.21 -29.14
N ASN A 94 11.88 -2.50 -30.34
CA ASN A 94 12.59 -2.21 -31.59
C ASN A 94 12.87 -0.71 -31.75
N SER A 95 11.91 0.14 -31.38
CA SER A 95 12.11 1.60 -31.40
C SER A 95 13.14 2.07 -30.37
N ALA A 96 13.18 1.44 -29.19
CA ALA A 96 14.16 1.73 -28.16
C ALA A 96 15.57 1.32 -28.61
N ILE A 97 15.71 0.13 -29.21
CA ILE A 97 16.97 -0.38 -29.76
C ILE A 97 17.46 0.50 -30.92
N ALA A 98 16.56 1.00 -31.78
CA ALA A 98 16.92 1.90 -32.87
C ALA A 98 17.49 3.25 -32.38
N ARG A 99 17.24 3.63 -31.12
CA ARG A 99 17.76 4.85 -30.47
C ARG A 99 18.99 4.60 -29.60
N VAL A 100 19.62 3.43 -29.71
CA VAL A 100 20.85 3.10 -28.98
C VAL A 100 21.99 3.99 -29.48
N ASP A 101 22.62 4.70 -28.56
CA ASP A 101 23.84 5.48 -28.79
C ASP A 101 25.06 4.66 -28.34
N TYR A 102 25.99 4.40 -29.26
CA TYR A 102 27.22 3.67 -28.98
C TYR A 102 28.38 4.63 -28.74
N ASN A 103 28.97 4.55 -27.55
CA ASN A 103 30.17 5.29 -27.21
C ASN A 103 31.41 4.39 -27.36
N PRO A 104 32.24 4.58 -28.39
CA PRO A 104 33.40 3.73 -28.65
C PRO A 104 34.52 3.90 -27.61
N ASN A 105 34.59 5.06 -26.94
CA ASN A 105 35.67 5.34 -25.98
C ASN A 105 35.54 4.50 -24.71
N PHE A 106 34.29 4.25 -24.29
CA PHE A 106 33.98 3.45 -23.11
C PHE A 106 33.43 2.07 -23.45
N ASN A 107 33.31 1.75 -24.73
CA ASN A 107 32.63 0.57 -25.24
C ASN A 107 31.27 0.38 -24.54
N SER A 108 30.42 1.40 -24.57
CA SER A 108 29.14 1.41 -23.86
C SER A 108 27.99 1.70 -24.82
N LEU A 109 26.85 1.06 -24.60
CA LEU A 109 25.58 1.33 -25.25
C LEU A 109 24.68 2.08 -24.29
N ASN A 110 24.13 3.21 -24.72
CA ASN A 110 23.14 3.97 -23.98
C ASN A 110 21.81 3.91 -24.72
N PHE A 111 20.73 3.57 -24.04
CA PHE A 111 19.38 3.74 -24.57
C PHE A 111 18.44 4.22 -23.49
N TYR A 112 17.28 4.72 -23.91
CA TYR A 112 16.27 5.19 -23.00
C TYR A 112 14.86 4.72 -23.37
N LEU A 113 14.02 4.61 -22.34
CA LEU A 113 12.57 4.43 -22.47
C LEU A 113 11.87 5.67 -21.93
N THR A 114 10.89 6.15 -22.67
CA THR A 114 10.00 7.24 -22.24
C THR A 114 8.91 6.73 -21.30
N GLU A 115 8.25 7.62 -20.57
CA GLU A 115 7.11 7.28 -19.72
C GLU A 115 6.00 6.54 -20.48
N LYS A 116 5.70 6.97 -21.71
CA LYS A 116 4.65 6.37 -22.53
C LYS A 116 5.00 4.94 -22.92
N GLU A 117 6.25 4.71 -23.32
CA GLU A 117 6.76 3.39 -23.68
C GLU A 117 6.76 2.45 -22.48
N LEU A 118 7.27 2.92 -21.32
CA LEU A 118 7.25 2.13 -20.09
C LEU A 118 5.82 1.82 -19.64
N THR A 119 4.92 2.80 -19.72
CA THR A 119 3.50 2.62 -19.41
C THR A 119 2.87 1.55 -20.30
N THR A 120 3.07 1.60 -21.62
CA THR A 120 2.54 0.58 -22.53
C THR A 120 3.13 -0.81 -22.26
N LEU A 121 4.44 -0.91 -21.98
CA LEU A 121 5.07 -2.17 -21.62
C LEU A 121 4.45 -2.77 -20.34
N LEU A 122 4.25 -1.94 -19.31
CA LEU A 122 3.61 -2.38 -18.07
C LEU A 122 2.15 -2.79 -18.29
N SER A 123 1.39 -2.03 -19.07
CA SER A 123 0.01 -2.40 -19.44
C SER A 123 -0.04 -3.73 -20.16
N SER A 124 0.91 -4.01 -21.08
CA SER A 124 0.96 -5.29 -21.80
C SER A 124 1.24 -6.48 -20.88
N VAL A 125 2.09 -6.32 -19.86
CA VAL A 125 2.40 -7.41 -18.92
C VAL A 125 1.19 -7.70 -18.04
N ILE A 126 0.54 -6.66 -17.51
CA ILE A 126 -0.59 -6.79 -16.58
C ILE A 126 -1.83 -7.34 -17.29
N ASN A 127 -2.09 -6.90 -18.51
CA ASN A 127 -3.24 -7.35 -19.30
C ASN A 127 -3.03 -8.73 -19.95
N SER A 128 -1.86 -9.35 -19.79
CA SER A 128 -1.63 -10.72 -20.28
C SER A 128 -2.23 -11.75 -19.31
N GLU A 129 -3.33 -12.38 -19.73
CA GLU A 129 -4.09 -13.34 -18.90
C GLU A 129 -3.22 -14.48 -18.33
N ASP A 130 -2.22 -14.94 -19.09
CA ASP A 130 -1.36 -16.06 -18.69
C ASP A 130 -0.29 -15.71 -17.65
N LYS A 131 -0.05 -14.42 -17.38
CA LYS A 131 1.07 -13.98 -16.54
C LYS A 131 0.71 -12.97 -15.47
N ASN A 132 -0.58 -12.66 -15.25
CA ASN A 132 -0.96 -11.70 -14.22
C ASN A 132 -0.61 -12.27 -12.82
N PRO A 133 0.41 -11.72 -12.13
CA PRO A 133 0.86 -12.27 -10.86
C PRO A 133 0.00 -11.81 -9.69
N LEU A 134 -1.00 -10.96 -9.94
CA LEU A 134 -1.81 -10.32 -8.91
C LEU A 134 -3.10 -11.10 -8.65
N PRO A 135 -3.56 -11.18 -7.39
CA PRO A 135 -4.80 -11.87 -7.03
C PRO A 135 -6.07 -11.09 -7.42
N PHE A 136 -5.93 -9.95 -8.10
CA PHE A 136 -7.02 -9.07 -8.54
C PHE A 136 -6.73 -8.51 -9.93
N GLN A 137 -7.80 -8.14 -10.63
CA GLN A 137 -7.71 -7.52 -11.95
C GLN A 137 -7.43 -6.02 -11.83
N LEU A 138 -6.70 -5.49 -12.81
CA LEU A 138 -6.38 -4.07 -12.91
C LEU A 138 -7.07 -3.50 -14.15
N ASP A 139 -7.80 -2.41 -13.97
CA ASP A 139 -8.48 -1.66 -15.02
C ASP A 139 -7.47 -0.79 -15.82
N SER A 140 -6.50 -0.20 -15.13
CA SER A 140 -5.45 0.58 -15.77
C SER A 140 -4.13 0.57 -14.99
N VAL A 141 -3.04 0.83 -15.70
CA VAL A 141 -1.71 1.04 -15.13
C VAL A 141 -1.00 2.15 -15.90
N GLN A 142 -0.24 2.97 -15.18
CA GLN A 142 0.65 3.97 -15.75
C GLN A 142 1.92 4.09 -14.92
N ALA A 143 3.00 4.50 -15.57
CA ALA A 143 4.27 4.78 -14.92
C ALA A 143 4.71 6.22 -15.17
N VAL A 144 5.05 6.90 -14.09
CA VAL A 144 5.64 8.23 -14.06
C VAL A 144 7.11 8.10 -13.66
N LEU A 145 7.97 8.80 -14.38
CA LEU A 145 9.40 8.83 -14.17
C LEU A 145 9.76 10.18 -13.56
N GLU A 146 10.26 10.14 -12.32
CA GLU A 146 10.68 11.30 -11.52
C GLU A 146 12.15 11.15 -11.13
N ASP A 147 12.76 12.21 -10.61
CA ASP A 147 14.17 12.25 -10.22
C ASP A 147 14.55 11.00 -9.39
N ASP A 148 15.32 10.10 -10.00
CA ASP A 148 15.77 8.80 -9.47
C ASP A 148 14.68 7.78 -9.06
N ARG A 149 13.41 8.04 -9.39
CA ARG A 149 12.28 7.21 -8.94
C ARG A 149 11.28 6.96 -10.06
N ILE A 150 10.72 5.76 -10.03
CA ILE A 150 9.57 5.38 -10.84
C ILE A 150 8.36 5.27 -9.93
N GLU A 151 7.28 5.95 -10.28
CA GLU A 151 5.98 5.83 -9.65
C GLU A 151 5.04 5.07 -10.58
N VAL A 152 4.59 3.90 -10.17
CA VAL A 152 3.56 3.13 -10.87
C VAL A 152 2.24 3.33 -10.17
N TYR A 153 1.28 3.86 -10.91
CA TYR A 153 -0.09 3.98 -10.50
C TYR A 153 -0.93 2.94 -11.23
N ALA A 154 -1.67 2.15 -10.49
CA ALA A 154 -2.60 1.17 -11.01
C ALA A 154 -3.99 1.38 -10.40
N LEU A 155 -5.02 1.05 -11.15
CA LEU A 155 -6.41 1.13 -10.70
C LEU A 155 -7.01 -0.27 -10.75
N THR A 156 -7.54 -0.75 -9.63
CA THR A 156 -8.18 -2.07 -9.59
C THR A 156 -9.50 -2.06 -10.36
N ASP A 157 -9.80 -3.16 -11.04
CA ASP A 157 -11.16 -3.44 -11.48
C ASP A 157 -11.95 -4.00 -10.29
N GLY A 158 -13.09 -3.41 -9.97
CA GLY A 158 -13.82 -3.69 -8.74
C GLY A 158 -15.30 -3.92 -9.00
N ASP A 159 -15.82 -5.06 -8.52
CA ASP A 159 -17.20 -5.52 -8.76
C ASP A 159 -18.31 -4.55 -8.29
N ASN A 160 -18.00 -3.58 -7.42
CA ASN A 160 -18.97 -2.65 -6.80
C ASN A 160 -18.63 -1.17 -7.08
N ASP A 161 -18.20 -0.83 -8.30
CA ASP A 161 -17.77 0.52 -8.73
C ASP A 161 -16.62 1.14 -7.91
N SER A 162 -16.05 0.38 -6.97
CA SER A 162 -15.04 0.84 -6.04
C SER A 162 -13.66 0.60 -6.64
N LYS A 163 -13.25 1.52 -7.52
CA LYS A 163 -11.91 1.53 -8.10
C LYS A 163 -10.90 1.97 -7.04
N VAL A 164 -10.05 1.05 -6.60
CA VAL A 164 -9.03 1.31 -5.59
C VAL A 164 -7.71 1.63 -6.30
N PRO A 165 -7.14 2.83 -6.09
CA PRO A 165 -5.84 3.15 -6.63
C PRO A 165 -4.74 2.47 -5.82
N ILE A 166 -3.77 1.92 -6.52
CA ILE A 166 -2.53 1.38 -5.97
C ILE A 166 -1.39 2.22 -6.52
N LEU A 167 -0.58 2.80 -5.65
CA LEU A 167 0.56 3.62 -6.02
C LEU A 167 1.82 3.00 -5.42
N VAL A 168 2.77 2.63 -6.28
CA VAL A 168 4.02 1.98 -5.91
C VAL A 168 5.17 2.85 -6.40
N SER A 169 6.03 3.26 -5.48
CA SER A 169 7.24 4.00 -5.80
C SER A 169 8.47 3.10 -5.66
N PHE A 170 9.32 3.05 -6.67
CA PHE A 170 10.57 2.28 -6.65
C PHE A 170 11.75 3.06 -7.21
N VAL A 171 12.94 2.67 -6.76
CA VAL A 171 14.22 3.20 -7.21
C VAL A 171 14.96 2.05 -7.91
N PRO A 172 15.11 2.11 -9.24
CA PRO A 172 15.90 1.13 -9.96
C PRO A 172 17.40 1.41 -9.75
N ARG A 173 18.18 0.35 -9.56
CA ARG A 173 19.65 0.42 -9.41
C ARG A 173 20.32 -0.60 -10.34
N ALA A 174 21.56 -0.30 -10.70
CA ALA A 174 22.44 -1.26 -11.35
C ALA A 174 23.39 -1.84 -10.30
N GLU A 175 23.24 -3.12 -9.98
CA GLU A 175 24.07 -3.81 -8.98
C GLU A 175 24.58 -5.14 -9.56
N GLY A 176 25.89 -5.37 -9.45
CA GLY A 176 26.50 -6.61 -9.97
C GLY A 176 26.32 -6.81 -11.48
N GLY A 177 25.98 -5.77 -12.23
CA GLY A 177 25.69 -5.88 -13.65
C GLY A 177 24.24 -6.13 -14.03
N GLN A 178 23.34 -6.08 -13.06
CA GLN A 178 21.92 -6.38 -13.18
C GLN A 178 21.08 -5.22 -12.68
N LEU A 179 19.88 -5.09 -13.22
CA LEU A 179 18.82 -4.25 -12.68
C LEU A 179 18.33 -4.85 -11.36
N THR A 180 18.42 -4.08 -10.29
CA THR A 180 17.73 -4.34 -9.02
C THR A 180 16.70 -3.24 -8.80
N ILE A 181 15.61 -3.56 -8.12
CA ILE A 181 14.51 -2.62 -7.88
C ILE A 181 14.26 -2.58 -6.38
N GLU A 182 14.42 -1.39 -5.80
CA GLU A 182 14.16 -1.15 -4.38
C GLU A 182 12.79 -0.47 -4.23
N SER A 183 11.86 -1.09 -3.51
CA SER A 183 10.57 -0.46 -3.21
C SER A 183 10.72 0.60 -2.13
N VAL A 184 10.31 1.84 -2.40
CA VAL A 184 10.39 2.96 -1.46
C VAL A 184 9.09 3.15 -0.70
N ASP A 185 7.96 3.14 -1.41
CA ASP A 185 6.64 3.39 -0.83
C ASP A 185 5.57 2.61 -1.59
N VAL A 186 4.55 2.16 -0.85
CA VAL A 186 3.38 1.50 -1.41
C VAL A 186 2.15 2.07 -0.73
N LYS A 187 1.22 2.59 -1.53
CA LYS A 187 -0.07 3.11 -1.07
C LYS A 187 -1.20 2.36 -1.77
N ILE A 188 -2.22 2.06 -1.00
CA ILE A 188 -3.47 1.43 -1.48
C ILE A 188 -4.60 2.33 -1.00
N GLY A 189 -5.29 3.00 -1.92
CA GLY A 189 -6.23 4.06 -1.58
C GLY A 189 -5.52 5.20 -0.85
N ALA A 190 -5.91 5.39 0.41
CA ALA A 190 -5.32 6.33 1.36
C ALA A 190 -4.35 5.67 2.36
N PHE A 191 -4.26 4.34 2.35
CA PHE A 191 -3.46 3.58 3.29
C PHE A 191 -2.01 3.47 2.80
N LYS A 192 -1.07 3.97 3.59
CA LYS A 192 0.37 3.73 3.40
C LYS A 192 0.73 2.36 3.97
N VAL A 193 1.13 1.45 3.09
CA VAL A 193 1.52 0.10 3.46
C VAL A 193 2.88 0.14 4.18
N PRO A 194 2.99 -0.45 5.38
CA PRO A 194 4.28 -0.56 6.05
C PRO A 194 5.32 -1.30 5.21
N ASN A 195 6.58 -0.85 5.25
CA ASN A 195 7.66 -1.37 4.40
C ASN A 195 7.82 -2.90 4.46
N PHE A 196 7.61 -3.51 5.63
CA PHE A 196 7.71 -4.97 5.80
C PHE A 196 6.63 -5.74 5.02
N LEU A 197 5.45 -5.15 4.81
CA LEU A 197 4.38 -5.72 3.98
C LEU A 197 4.58 -5.36 2.50
N ALA A 198 5.08 -4.15 2.22
CA ALA A 198 5.36 -3.70 0.87
C ALA A 198 6.30 -4.68 0.13
N GLY A 199 7.35 -5.15 0.81
CA GLY A 199 8.27 -6.14 0.25
C GLY A 199 7.63 -7.48 -0.10
N LEU A 200 6.58 -7.91 0.61
CA LEU A 200 5.85 -9.14 0.31
C LEU A 200 4.95 -8.99 -0.92
N VAL A 201 4.29 -7.84 -1.06
CA VAL A 201 3.33 -7.58 -2.16
C VAL A 201 4.05 -7.25 -3.46
N VAL A 202 5.07 -6.40 -3.39
CA VAL A 202 5.75 -5.87 -4.58
C VAL A 202 7.00 -6.66 -4.94
N GLY A 203 7.60 -7.38 -3.99
CA GLY A 203 8.87 -8.08 -4.20
C GLY A 203 8.81 -9.10 -5.35
N SER A 204 7.73 -9.87 -5.46
CA SER A 204 7.58 -10.84 -6.57
C SER A 204 7.46 -10.16 -7.93
N ALA A 205 6.60 -9.15 -8.05
CA ALA A 205 6.39 -8.41 -9.29
C ALA A 205 7.66 -7.64 -9.71
N ALA A 206 8.31 -6.96 -8.77
CA ALA A 206 9.56 -6.24 -9.01
C ALA A 206 10.70 -7.18 -9.41
N ASN A 207 10.85 -8.32 -8.74
CA ASN A 207 11.87 -9.32 -9.09
C ASN A 207 11.59 -9.94 -10.46
N ASN A 208 10.33 -10.18 -10.82
CA ASN A 208 9.97 -10.70 -12.14
C ASN A 208 10.24 -9.67 -13.25
N LEU A 209 9.93 -8.39 -13.01
CA LEU A 209 10.24 -7.30 -13.95
C LEU A 209 11.75 -7.15 -14.11
N ALA A 210 12.48 -7.07 -13.00
CA ALA A 210 13.94 -7.01 -12.99
C ALA A 210 14.55 -8.23 -13.71
N GLY A 211 14.06 -9.44 -13.42
CA GLY A 211 14.49 -10.67 -14.08
C GLY A 211 14.23 -10.68 -15.58
N SER A 212 13.07 -10.18 -16.02
CA SER A 212 12.73 -10.08 -17.44
C SER A 212 13.66 -9.10 -18.16
N VAL A 213 13.87 -7.91 -17.58
CA VAL A 213 14.81 -6.92 -18.12
C VAL A 213 16.23 -7.49 -18.11
N ASN A 214 16.66 -8.12 -17.02
CA ASN A 214 18.00 -8.72 -16.90
C ASN A 214 18.24 -9.85 -17.90
N SER A 215 17.24 -10.67 -18.19
CA SER A 215 17.34 -11.71 -19.22
C SER A 215 17.52 -11.10 -20.61
N MET A 216 16.82 -10.01 -20.90
CA MET A 216 16.98 -9.28 -22.17
C MET A 216 18.36 -8.60 -22.26
N LEU A 217 18.82 -8.04 -21.14
CA LEU A 217 20.11 -7.36 -21.06
C LEU A 217 21.28 -8.34 -21.09
N GLY A 218 21.15 -9.54 -20.52
CA GLY A 218 22.25 -10.52 -20.42
C GLY A 218 22.82 -10.94 -21.78
N ASP A 219 21.99 -10.99 -22.81
CA ASP A 219 22.43 -11.25 -24.19
C ASP A 219 23.13 -10.04 -24.81
N ALA A 220 22.79 -8.82 -24.38
CA ALA A 220 23.34 -7.56 -24.87
C ALA A 220 24.62 -7.13 -24.12
N GLY A 221 24.76 -7.48 -22.84
CA GLY A 221 25.88 -7.07 -22.00
C GLY A 221 25.57 -6.98 -20.51
N ARG A 222 26.36 -6.17 -19.80
CA ARG A 222 26.27 -5.93 -18.37
C ARG A 222 25.73 -4.53 -18.10
N LEU A 223 24.69 -4.40 -17.30
CA LEU A 223 24.12 -3.10 -16.91
C LEU A 223 25.07 -2.39 -15.93
N GLU A 224 25.59 -1.24 -16.32
CA GLU A 224 26.52 -0.46 -15.48
C GLU A 224 25.79 0.64 -14.71
N LYS A 225 24.84 1.34 -15.35
CA LYS A 225 24.11 2.43 -14.72
C LYS A 225 22.65 2.46 -15.18
N VAL A 226 21.77 2.78 -14.24
CA VAL A 226 20.39 3.21 -14.51
C VAL A 226 20.28 4.64 -14.01
N ASN A 227 19.72 5.51 -14.85
CA ASN A 227 19.47 6.91 -14.51
C ASN A 227 18.01 7.22 -14.79
N VAL A 228 17.26 7.64 -13.77
CA VAL A 228 15.86 8.03 -13.94
C VAL A 228 15.79 9.54 -13.87
N VAL A 229 15.34 10.14 -14.97
CA VAL A 229 15.14 11.58 -15.07
C VAL A 229 13.68 11.85 -15.42
N PRO A 230 13.17 13.08 -15.19
CA PRO A 230 11.80 13.41 -15.53
C PRO A 230 11.46 13.07 -16.98
N GLY A 231 10.53 12.15 -17.18
CA GLY A 231 10.04 11.73 -18.50
C GLY A 231 10.75 10.55 -19.17
N ARG A 232 11.91 10.09 -18.68
CA ARG A 232 12.62 8.93 -19.27
C ARG A 232 13.55 8.21 -18.30
N ILE A 233 13.76 6.93 -18.55
CA ILE A 233 14.74 6.09 -17.87
C ILE A 233 15.84 5.73 -18.87
N GLU A 234 17.08 5.95 -18.48
CA GLU A 234 18.28 5.73 -19.27
C GLU A 234 19.05 4.52 -18.72
N PHE A 235 19.52 3.66 -19.62
CA PHE A 235 20.27 2.46 -19.31
C PHE A 235 21.62 2.52 -20.00
N LEU A 236 22.69 2.37 -19.22
CA LEU A 236 24.05 2.28 -19.72
C LEU A 236 24.54 0.85 -19.58
N ILE A 237 24.91 0.24 -20.70
CA ILE A 237 25.28 -1.18 -20.79
C ILE A 237 26.68 -1.28 -21.37
N ILE A 238 27.50 -2.13 -20.78
CA ILE A 238 28.79 -2.55 -21.34
C ILE A 238 28.55 -3.86 -22.09
N PRO A 239 28.71 -3.91 -23.42
CA PRO A 239 28.53 -5.13 -24.18
C PRO A 239 29.45 -6.24 -23.70
N SER A 240 28.91 -7.45 -23.61
CA SER A 240 29.73 -8.62 -23.32
C SER A 240 30.65 -8.86 -24.51
N GLN A 241 31.96 -8.87 -24.29
CA GLN A 241 32.90 -9.34 -25.32
C GLN A 241 32.64 -10.84 -25.48
N LYS A 242 31.81 -11.22 -26.45
CA LYS A 242 31.69 -12.60 -26.89
C LYS A 242 33.10 -13.09 -27.21
N ARG A 243 33.63 -13.99 -26.38
CA ARG A 243 34.85 -14.75 -26.68
C ARG A 243 34.58 -15.75 -27.78
#